data_AF-A0A6B3H715-F1
#
_entry.id   AF-A0A6B3H715-F1
#
_cell.length_a   1.000
_cell.length_b   1.000
_cell.length_c   1.000
_cell.angle_alpha   90.00
_cell.angle_beta   90.00
_cell.angle_gamma   90.00
#
_symmetry.space_group_name_H-M   'P 1'
#
loop_
_entity.id
_entity.type
_entity.pdbx_description
1 polymer ?
#
loop_
_entity_poly.entity_id
_entity_poly.type
_entity_poly.pdbx_seq_one_letter_code
_entity_poly.pdbx_strand_id
1 'polypeptide(L)'
;HGRPEPFGPVIEGFEALPEADRRARAAALAPYIRALASRDHAQVGHFDDSDAVLDFLTRAEHPRLAALGTSCPDHFLRTKVRPLVLDLPPTVEITEAVDRLGELHTAYREEYAAYYTRHAEPGSPPMRGADPAIVLIPGVGMFSFGKDKQTARVAGEFYLNAINVMRGAEAVSSYAPIEESEKFRIEYWALEEAKLRRMPPPKPLATRVALVTGAGSGIGRAIARRLVAEG
;
A
#
# COMPACT_ATOMS: atom_id res chain seq x y z
N HIS A 1 25.38 18.68 -1.31
CA HIS A 1 25.12 19.60 -0.19
C HIS A 1 23.90 19.21 0.65
N GLY A 2 23.43 17.95 0.62
CA GLY A 2 22.35 17.49 1.50
C GLY A 2 22.88 16.79 2.75
N ARG A 3 22.04 16.61 3.76
CA ARG A 3 22.32 15.75 4.92
C ARG A 3 22.71 14.34 4.44
N PRO A 4 23.75 13.71 5.02
CA PRO A 4 24.22 12.40 4.57
C PRO A 4 23.19 11.29 4.83
N GLU A 5 22.37 11.43 5.87
CA GLU A 5 21.32 10.49 6.24
C GLU A 5 19.96 11.21 6.30
N PRO A 6 19.27 11.42 5.16
CA PRO A 6 18.02 12.17 5.12
C PRO A 6 16.92 11.56 6.00
N PHE A 7 16.90 10.24 6.14
CA PHE A 7 15.93 9.53 6.97
C PHE A 7 16.45 9.21 8.38
N GLY A 8 17.59 9.78 8.77
CA GLY A 8 18.24 9.50 10.04
C GLY A 8 19.00 8.16 10.05
N PRO A 9 19.48 7.75 11.24
CA PRO A 9 20.27 6.54 11.39
C PRO A 9 19.43 5.29 11.13
N VAL A 10 20.12 4.16 10.92
CA VAL A 10 19.49 2.84 10.89
C VAL A 10 18.94 2.50 12.29
N ILE A 11 17.72 1.99 12.34
CA ILE A 11 17.14 1.40 13.55
C ILE A 11 17.71 -0.01 13.69
N GLU A 12 18.42 -0.28 14.80
CA GLU A 12 18.97 -1.60 15.08
C GLU A 12 17.85 -2.65 15.11
N GLY A 13 18.04 -3.73 14.35
CA GLY A 13 17.08 -4.81 14.23
C GLY A 13 15.99 -4.58 13.18
N PHE A 14 16.00 -3.47 12.43
CA PHE A 14 15.04 -3.22 11.34
C PHE A 14 15.68 -3.37 9.94
N GLU A 15 16.92 -3.83 9.88
CA GLU A 15 17.68 -4.00 8.65
C GLU A 15 16.96 -4.93 7.65
N ALA A 16 17.20 -4.69 6.36
CA ALA A 16 16.72 -5.56 5.30
C ALA A 16 17.21 -7.01 5.53
N LEU A 17 16.27 -7.95 5.60
CA LEU A 17 16.61 -9.36 5.60
C LEU A 17 17.34 -9.72 4.28
N PRO A 18 18.21 -10.76 4.30
CA PRO A 18 18.74 -11.34 3.06
C PRO A 18 17.63 -11.63 2.06
N GLU A 19 17.89 -11.50 0.76
CA GLU A 19 16.84 -11.57 -0.28
C GLU A 19 15.98 -12.83 -0.20
N ALA A 20 16.58 -13.99 0.06
CA ALA A 20 15.86 -15.25 0.19
C ALA A 20 14.89 -15.23 1.38
N ASP A 21 15.37 -14.81 2.56
CA ASP A 21 14.59 -14.76 3.80
C ASP A 21 13.48 -13.71 3.71
N ARG A 22 13.81 -12.56 3.12
CA ARG A 22 12.86 -11.49 2.81
C ARG A 22 11.71 -11.98 1.95
N ARG A 23 12.00 -12.67 0.83
CA ARG A 23 10.97 -13.20 -0.07
C ARG A 23 10.15 -14.32 0.56
N ALA A 24 10.77 -15.19 1.36
CA ALA A 24 10.07 -16.21 2.11
C ALA A 24 9.10 -15.59 3.12
N ARG A 25 9.55 -14.59 3.88
CA ARG A 25 8.72 -13.86 4.83
C ARG A 25 7.60 -13.07 4.16
N ALA A 26 7.90 -12.43 3.02
CA ALA A 26 6.90 -11.75 2.21
C ALA A 26 5.79 -12.72 1.74
N ALA A 27 6.17 -13.90 1.26
CA ALA A 27 5.22 -14.94 0.84
C ALA A 27 4.37 -15.46 2.01
N ALA A 28 4.94 -15.59 3.21
CA ALA A 28 4.22 -16.01 4.41
C ALA A 28 3.20 -14.96 4.89
N LEU A 29 3.56 -13.67 4.83
CA LEU A 29 2.70 -12.57 5.29
C LEU A 29 1.65 -12.14 4.25
N ALA A 30 1.93 -12.29 2.96
CA ALA A 30 1.09 -11.77 1.88
C ALA A 30 -0.40 -12.17 1.96
N PRO A 31 -0.78 -13.42 2.31
CA PRO A 31 -2.19 -13.79 2.45
C PRO A 31 -2.92 -12.99 3.54
N TYR A 32 -2.26 -12.77 4.68
CA TYR A 32 -2.80 -12.02 5.82
C TYR A 32 -2.90 -10.53 5.50
N ILE A 33 -1.84 -9.94 4.95
CA ILE A 33 -1.84 -8.53 4.54
C ILE A 33 -2.93 -8.30 3.48
N ARG A 34 -3.08 -9.20 2.51
CA ARG A 34 -4.16 -9.11 1.51
C ARG A 34 -5.53 -9.19 2.16
N ALA A 35 -5.72 -10.04 3.18
CA ALA A 35 -6.98 -10.14 3.89
C ALA A 35 -7.36 -8.82 4.59
N LEU A 36 -6.38 -8.12 5.17
CA LEU A 36 -6.57 -6.79 5.77
C LEU A 36 -6.95 -5.75 4.71
N ALA A 37 -6.21 -5.71 3.59
CA ALA A 37 -6.47 -4.78 2.49
C ALA A 37 -7.77 -5.07 1.71
N SER A 38 -8.40 -6.22 1.95
CA SER A 38 -9.57 -6.70 1.19
C SER A 38 -10.85 -6.83 2.02
N ARG A 39 -10.97 -6.14 3.17
CA ARG A 39 -12.16 -6.24 4.03
C ARG A 39 -13.37 -5.59 3.39
N ASP A 40 -13.19 -4.44 2.75
CA ASP A 40 -14.27 -3.75 2.07
C ASP A 40 -14.50 -4.30 0.65
N HIS A 41 -13.42 -4.55 -0.09
CA HIS A 41 -13.46 -5.05 -1.47
C HIS A 41 -12.27 -5.97 -1.76
N ALA A 42 -12.47 -7.05 -2.52
CA ALA A 42 -11.37 -7.91 -2.94
C ALA A 42 -10.30 -7.12 -3.71
N GLN A 43 -9.03 -7.23 -3.28
CA GLN A 43 -7.88 -6.58 -3.92
C GLN A 43 -6.89 -7.60 -4.51
N VAL A 44 -6.08 -7.12 -5.46
CA VAL A 44 -4.86 -7.75 -5.96
C VAL A 44 -3.66 -7.04 -5.34
N GLY A 45 -2.64 -7.81 -4.95
CA GLY A 45 -1.40 -7.28 -4.37
C GLY A 45 -0.25 -7.16 -5.37
N HIS A 46 0.65 -6.23 -5.11
CA HIS A 46 1.99 -6.11 -5.69
C HIS A 46 3.00 -6.00 -4.55
N PHE A 47 4.18 -6.57 -4.73
CA PHE A 47 5.26 -6.57 -3.74
C PHE A 47 6.49 -5.91 -4.36
N ASP A 48 7.11 -5.00 -3.63
CA ASP A 48 8.29 -4.23 -4.01
C ASP A 48 9.30 -4.24 -2.86
N ASP A 49 10.48 -4.80 -3.13
CA ASP A 49 11.63 -4.85 -2.23
C ASP A 49 12.85 -4.14 -2.82
N SER A 50 12.63 -3.08 -3.61
CA SER A 50 13.70 -2.25 -4.15
C SER A 50 14.52 -1.57 -3.05
N ASP A 51 15.79 -1.27 -3.36
CA ASP A 51 16.74 -0.67 -2.42
C ASP A 51 16.22 0.62 -1.79
N ALA A 52 15.47 1.45 -2.54
CA ALA A 52 14.91 2.69 -2.03
C ALA A 52 13.79 2.45 -0.99
N VAL A 53 12.95 1.42 -1.18
CA VAL A 53 11.95 1.00 -0.19
C VAL A 53 12.66 0.42 1.04
N LEU A 54 13.60 -0.50 0.84
CA LEU A 54 14.30 -1.14 1.93
C LEU A 54 15.06 -0.13 2.78
N ASP A 55 15.87 0.74 2.17
CA ASP A 55 16.59 1.80 2.88
C ASP A 55 15.64 2.74 3.60
N PHE A 56 14.46 3.08 3.06
CA PHE A 56 13.49 3.87 3.82
C PHE A 56 13.04 3.15 5.10
N LEU A 57 12.68 1.87 5.01
CA LEU A 57 12.13 1.11 6.12
C LEU A 57 13.13 0.80 7.24
N THR A 58 14.43 0.85 6.97
CA THR A 58 15.45 0.63 8.01
C THR A 58 15.72 1.89 8.85
N ARG A 59 15.14 3.05 8.53
CA ARG A 59 15.61 4.36 9.03
C ARG A 59 14.72 4.94 10.12
N ALA A 60 15.32 5.68 11.06
CA ALA A 60 14.65 6.24 12.24
C ALA A 60 13.42 7.12 11.91
N GLU A 61 13.46 7.86 10.80
CA GLU A 61 12.39 8.80 10.43
C GLU A 61 11.24 8.16 9.65
N HIS A 62 11.35 6.89 9.23
CA HIS A 62 10.34 6.25 8.40
C HIS A 62 8.93 6.23 9.04
N PRO A 63 8.73 6.04 10.36
CA PRO A 63 7.38 6.04 10.94
C PRO A 63 6.73 7.42 10.86
N ARG A 64 7.50 8.48 11.17
CA ARG A 64 7.03 9.87 11.06
C ARG A 64 6.70 10.22 9.62
N LEU A 65 7.59 9.91 8.68
CA LEU A 65 7.43 10.24 7.27
C LEU A 65 6.29 9.44 6.62
N ALA A 66 6.14 8.16 6.97
CA ALA A 66 5.00 7.36 6.54
C ALA A 66 3.68 7.95 7.03
N ALA A 67 3.59 8.40 8.29
CA ALA A 67 2.39 9.03 8.84
C ALA A 67 2.02 10.35 8.12
N LEU A 68 3.00 11.09 7.60
CA LEU A 68 2.77 12.31 6.81
C LEU A 68 2.14 12.02 5.45
N GLY A 69 2.29 10.81 4.93
CA GLY A 69 1.62 10.35 3.72
C GLY A 69 2.32 10.73 2.43
N THR A 70 1.57 10.65 1.33
CA THR A 70 2.12 10.78 -0.03
C THR A 70 2.36 12.23 -0.49
N SER A 71 3.17 12.39 -1.55
CA SER A 71 3.75 13.67 -1.97
C SER A 71 2.94 14.46 -3.00
N CYS A 72 2.04 13.82 -3.74
CA CYS A 72 1.32 14.46 -4.85
C CYS A 72 -0.20 14.26 -4.71
N PRO A 73 -1.03 15.28 -5.03
CA PRO A 73 -2.48 15.16 -5.13
C PRO A 73 -2.98 13.89 -5.86
N ASP A 74 -2.37 13.56 -7.00
CA ASP A 74 -2.76 12.40 -7.82
C ASP A 74 -2.55 11.06 -7.10
N HIS A 75 -1.65 11.01 -6.12
CA HIS A 75 -1.35 9.79 -5.39
C HIS A 75 -2.47 9.41 -4.41
N PHE A 76 -3.20 10.37 -3.82
CA PHE A 76 -4.20 10.08 -2.78
C PHE A 76 -5.27 9.09 -3.26
N LEU A 77 -5.67 9.17 -4.52
CA LEU A 77 -6.65 8.27 -5.15
C LEU A 77 -6.18 6.81 -5.29
N ARG A 78 -4.88 6.56 -5.11
CA ARG A 78 -4.24 5.27 -5.37
C ARG A 78 -3.53 4.72 -4.14
N THR A 79 -2.98 5.58 -3.30
CA THR A 79 -2.19 5.21 -2.12
C THR A 79 -2.93 5.48 -0.81
N LYS A 80 -4.12 6.08 -0.84
CA LYS A 80 -4.79 6.68 0.33
C LYS A 80 -3.92 7.79 0.97
N VAL A 81 -4.40 8.37 2.07
CA VAL A 81 -3.69 9.45 2.78
C VAL A 81 -2.36 9.02 3.40
N ARG A 82 -2.20 7.77 3.82
CA ARG A 82 -0.95 7.21 4.36
C ARG A 82 -0.95 5.67 4.29
N PRO A 83 0.23 5.01 4.34
CA PRO A 83 0.32 3.56 4.46
C PRO A 83 -0.04 3.08 5.88
N LEU A 84 -0.23 1.77 6.02
CA LEU A 84 -0.10 1.05 7.29
C LEU A 84 1.36 0.58 7.42
N VAL A 85 1.96 0.71 8.61
CA VAL A 85 3.35 0.30 8.86
C VAL A 85 3.38 -0.72 9.98
N LEU A 86 3.99 -1.89 9.77
CA LEU A 86 4.28 -2.82 10.86
C LEU A 86 5.39 -2.23 11.74
N ASP A 87 5.14 -2.12 13.03
CA ASP A 87 6.03 -1.51 14.02
C ASP A 87 6.82 -2.55 14.84
N LEU A 88 7.09 -3.71 14.23
CA LEU A 88 7.89 -4.80 14.82
C LEU A 88 9.12 -5.14 13.96
N PRO A 89 10.21 -5.64 14.57
CA PRO A 89 11.37 -6.17 13.85
C PRO A 89 11.01 -7.27 12.85
N PRO A 90 11.81 -7.48 11.78
CA PRO A 90 11.61 -8.56 10.84
C PRO A 90 11.91 -9.95 11.41
N THR A 91 12.46 -10.04 12.61
CA THR A 91 12.82 -11.28 13.29
C THR A 91 11.72 -11.86 14.17
N VAL A 92 10.63 -11.10 14.42
CA VAL A 92 9.48 -11.63 15.17
C VAL A 92 8.81 -12.78 14.42
N GLU A 93 8.20 -13.68 15.18
CA GLU A 93 7.44 -14.80 14.62
C GLU A 93 6.31 -14.32 13.70
N ILE A 94 6.00 -15.12 12.68
CA ILE A 94 4.96 -14.76 11.69
C ILE A 94 3.61 -14.52 12.38
N THR A 95 3.25 -15.32 13.38
CA THR A 95 1.98 -15.18 14.11
C THR A 95 1.92 -13.87 14.88
N GLU A 96 3.01 -13.46 15.52
CA GLU A 96 3.11 -12.19 16.24
C GLU A 96 2.96 -11.00 15.28
N ALA A 97 3.63 -11.05 14.12
CA ALA A 97 3.48 -10.04 13.09
C ALA A 97 2.04 -9.96 12.55
N VAL A 98 1.37 -11.09 12.37
CA VAL A 98 -0.02 -11.16 11.90
C VAL A 98 -0.99 -10.57 12.93
N ASP A 99 -0.83 -10.91 14.20
CA ASP A 99 -1.67 -10.39 15.29
C ASP A 99 -1.50 -8.86 15.39
N ARG A 100 -0.25 -8.38 15.37
CA ARG A 100 0.04 -6.94 15.41
C ARG A 100 -0.50 -6.20 14.19
N LEU A 101 -0.40 -6.78 12.98
CA LEU A 101 -0.99 -6.21 11.77
C LEU A 101 -2.53 -6.07 11.90
N GLY A 102 -3.19 -7.02 12.58
CA GLY A 102 -4.63 -6.95 12.86
C GLY A 102 -5.02 -5.79 13.78
N GLU A 103 -4.23 -5.55 14.84
CA GLU A 103 -4.41 -4.42 15.74
C GLU A 103 -4.21 -3.08 15.01
N LEU A 104 -3.09 -2.97 14.27
CA LEU A 104 -2.77 -1.77 13.48
C LEU A 104 -3.83 -1.49 12.41
N HIS A 105 -4.38 -2.53 11.80
CA HIS A 105 -5.44 -2.38 10.80
C HIS A 105 -6.75 -1.88 11.41
N THR A 106 -7.10 -2.35 12.61
CA THR A 106 -8.25 -1.83 13.35
C THR A 106 -8.10 -0.34 13.62
N ALA A 107 -6.95 0.06 14.19
CA ALA A 107 -6.64 1.47 14.45
C ALA A 107 -6.64 2.31 13.17
N TYR A 108 -6.02 1.80 12.09
CA TYR A 108 -5.98 2.48 10.79
C TYR A 108 -7.40 2.78 10.27
N ARG A 109 -8.33 1.82 10.35
CA ARG A 109 -9.71 1.99 9.88
C ARG A 109 -10.47 3.01 10.71
N GLU A 110 -10.29 2.99 12.03
CA GLU A 110 -10.91 3.97 12.94
C GLU A 110 -10.41 5.38 12.64
N GLU A 111 -9.10 5.56 12.50
CA GLU A 111 -8.48 6.84 12.18
C GLU A 111 -8.89 7.34 10.79
N TYR A 112 -8.99 6.46 9.79
CA TYR A 112 -9.44 6.83 8.45
C TYR A 112 -10.93 7.22 8.43
N ALA A 113 -11.78 6.52 9.18
CA ALA A 113 -13.18 6.90 9.34
C ALA A 113 -13.36 8.24 10.07
N ALA A 114 -12.52 8.50 11.09
CA ALA A 114 -12.49 9.78 11.81
C ALA A 114 -12.02 10.93 10.89
N TYR A 115 -10.98 10.69 10.09
CA TYR A 115 -10.51 11.60 9.04
C TYR A 115 -11.64 11.97 8.08
N TYR A 116 -12.33 10.96 7.53
CA TYR A 116 -13.46 11.20 6.64
C TYR A 116 -14.56 12.02 7.32
N THR A 117 -14.94 11.65 8.55
CA THR A 117 -16.02 12.32 9.30
C THR A 117 -15.70 13.78 9.61
N ARG A 118 -14.43 14.10 9.91
CA ARG A 118 -13.99 15.47 10.23
C ARG A 118 -14.08 16.43 9.04
N HIS A 119 -13.90 15.92 7.82
CA HIS A 119 -13.77 16.74 6.61
C HIS A 119 -14.91 16.61 5.62
N ALA A 120 -15.78 15.61 5.76
CA ALA A 120 -16.94 15.44 4.89
C ALA A 120 -17.94 16.61 5.04
N GLU A 121 -18.42 17.10 3.91
CA GLU A 121 -19.42 18.16 3.79
C GLU A 121 -20.73 17.61 3.19
N PRO A 122 -21.86 18.35 3.30
CA PRO A 122 -23.10 18.02 2.60
C PRO A 122 -22.92 18.00 1.08
N GLY A 123 -22.55 16.84 0.52
CA GLY A 123 -22.23 16.66 -0.90
C GLY A 123 -20.95 15.88 -1.17
N SER A 124 -20.13 15.60 -0.15
CA SER A 124 -18.96 14.73 -0.31
C SER A 124 -19.36 13.32 -0.78
N PRO A 125 -18.62 12.72 -1.72
CA PRO A 125 -18.81 11.31 -2.09
C PRO A 125 -18.66 10.39 -0.86
N PRO A 126 -19.36 9.23 -0.85
CA PRO A 126 -19.25 8.27 0.25
C PRO A 126 -17.82 7.74 0.40
N MET A 127 -17.46 7.32 1.61
CA MET A 127 -16.17 6.71 1.90
C MET A 127 -15.94 5.45 1.04
N ARG A 128 -14.82 5.41 0.29
CA ARG A 128 -14.48 4.32 -0.66
C ARG A 128 -13.79 3.11 0.00
N GLY A 129 -14.20 2.80 1.23
CA GLY A 129 -13.50 1.85 2.10
C GLY A 129 -12.39 2.48 2.93
N ALA A 130 -12.10 1.84 4.06
CA ALA A 130 -11.15 2.31 5.08
C ALA A 130 -9.88 1.44 5.16
N ASP A 131 -9.72 0.47 4.25
CA ASP A 131 -8.52 -0.37 4.21
C ASP A 131 -7.28 0.36 3.63
N PRO A 132 -6.06 0.01 4.07
CA PRO A 132 -4.84 0.58 3.53
C PRO A 132 -4.56 0.10 2.11
N ALA A 133 -4.15 1.03 1.23
CA ALA A 133 -3.69 0.68 -0.11
C ALA A 133 -2.19 0.32 -0.15
N ILE A 134 -1.42 0.80 0.82
CA ILE A 134 0.01 0.55 0.98
C ILE A 134 0.25 -0.01 2.38
N VAL A 135 0.98 -1.13 2.47
CA VAL A 135 1.43 -1.73 3.73
C VAL A 135 2.95 -1.88 3.69
N LEU A 136 3.61 -1.32 4.69
CA LEU A 136 5.06 -1.29 4.82
C LEU A 136 5.50 -2.26 5.92
N ILE A 137 6.44 -3.15 5.60
CA ILE A 137 6.95 -4.16 6.52
C ILE A 137 8.48 -3.98 6.65
N PRO A 138 8.98 -3.42 7.77
CA PRO A 138 10.41 -3.30 8.01
C PRO A 138 11.16 -4.61 7.83
N GLY A 139 12.37 -4.51 7.28
CA GLY A 139 13.19 -5.64 6.86
C GLY A 139 12.65 -6.47 5.69
N VAL A 140 11.42 -6.22 5.21
CA VAL A 140 10.76 -7.04 4.18
C VAL A 140 10.41 -6.28 2.89
N GLY A 141 9.84 -5.09 2.97
CA GLY A 141 9.47 -4.29 1.80
C GLY A 141 8.04 -3.75 1.84
N MET A 142 7.52 -3.40 0.66
CA MET A 142 6.24 -2.75 0.49
C MET A 142 5.24 -3.66 -0.24
N PHE A 143 4.02 -3.72 0.29
CA PHE A 143 2.86 -4.31 -0.37
C PHE A 143 1.91 -3.19 -0.80
N SER A 144 1.48 -3.23 -2.05
CA SER A 144 0.50 -2.30 -2.59
C SER A 144 -0.70 -3.03 -3.18
N PHE A 145 -1.88 -2.43 -3.05
CA PHE A 145 -3.15 -3.08 -3.38
C PHE A 145 -3.98 -2.25 -4.35
N GLY A 146 -4.72 -2.95 -5.21
CA GLY A 146 -5.65 -2.34 -6.14
C GLY A 146 -6.60 -3.37 -6.74
N LYS A 147 -7.62 -2.89 -7.46
CA LYS A 147 -8.63 -3.74 -8.12
C LYS A 147 -8.09 -4.70 -9.19
N ASP A 148 -6.87 -4.46 -9.67
CA ASP A 148 -6.17 -5.27 -10.65
C ASP A 148 -4.64 -5.12 -10.48
N LYS A 149 -3.86 -5.97 -11.17
CA LYS A 149 -2.39 -5.97 -11.07
C LYS A 149 -1.77 -4.64 -11.47
N GLN A 150 -2.31 -3.98 -12.50
CA GLN A 150 -1.80 -2.70 -12.97
C GLN A 150 -1.98 -1.63 -11.89
N THR A 151 -3.17 -1.52 -11.32
CA THR A 151 -3.51 -0.57 -10.27
C THR A 151 -2.68 -0.80 -9.01
N ALA A 152 -2.53 -2.06 -8.60
CA ALA A 152 -1.70 -2.43 -7.45
C ALA A 152 -0.22 -2.04 -7.67
N ARG A 153 0.36 -2.32 -8.85
CA ARG A 153 1.73 -1.91 -9.20
C ARG A 153 1.88 -0.39 -9.19
N VAL A 154 0.97 0.32 -9.87
CA VAL A 154 1.02 1.79 -9.98
C VAL A 154 0.89 2.46 -8.61
N ALA A 155 0.08 1.91 -7.70
CA ALA A 155 0.02 2.40 -6.32
C ALA A 155 1.38 2.28 -5.61
N GLY A 156 2.09 1.15 -5.81
CA GLY A 156 3.44 0.96 -5.30
C GLY A 156 4.44 1.97 -5.92
N GLU A 157 4.40 2.15 -7.23
CA GLU A 157 5.26 3.12 -7.95
C GLU A 157 5.05 4.56 -7.45
N PHE A 158 3.80 4.95 -7.18
CA PHE A 158 3.50 6.26 -6.60
C PHE A 158 4.06 6.41 -5.19
N TYR A 159 3.97 5.38 -4.36
CA TYR A 159 4.52 5.46 -3.01
C TYR A 159 6.06 5.42 -3.00
N LEU A 160 6.68 4.64 -3.90
CA LEU A 160 8.11 4.68 -4.13
C LEU A 160 8.57 6.09 -4.56
N ASN A 161 7.83 6.76 -5.43
CA ASN A 161 8.11 8.15 -5.77
C ASN A 161 7.96 9.07 -4.54
N ALA A 162 6.96 8.85 -3.69
CA ALA A 162 6.81 9.61 -2.44
C ALA A 162 8.01 9.43 -1.50
N ILE A 163 8.55 8.21 -1.37
CA ILE A 163 9.79 7.94 -0.63
C ILE A 163 10.95 8.78 -1.21
N ASN A 164 11.12 8.82 -2.53
CA ASN A 164 12.18 9.62 -3.15
C ASN A 164 11.99 11.13 -2.93
N VAL A 165 10.75 11.62 -2.94
CA VAL A 165 10.46 13.03 -2.60
C VAL A 165 10.78 13.32 -1.14
N MET A 166 10.37 12.45 -0.21
CA MET A 166 10.72 12.58 1.22
C MET A 166 12.24 12.62 1.39
N ARG A 167 12.98 11.74 0.70
CA ARG A 167 14.44 11.70 0.73
C ARG A 167 15.05 13.02 0.29
N GLY A 168 14.59 13.56 -0.84
CA GLY A 168 15.06 14.84 -1.36
C GLY A 168 14.73 16.01 -0.42
N ALA A 169 13.53 16.04 0.14
CA ALA A 169 13.08 17.08 1.06
C ALA A 169 13.89 17.06 2.37
N GLU A 170 14.05 15.89 2.99
CA GLU A 170 14.81 15.74 4.24
C GLU A 170 16.33 15.90 4.06
N ALA A 171 16.85 15.68 2.84
CA ALA A 171 18.24 15.96 2.53
C ALA A 171 18.54 17.47 2.55
N VAL A 172 17.58 18.30 2.14
CA VAL A 172 17.76 19.76 2.03
C VAL A 172 17.21 20.50 3.26
N SER A 173 16.04 20.09 3.76
CA SER A 173 15.35 20.71 4.89
C SER A 173 14.49 19.68 5.63
N SER A 174 13.16 19.72 5.44
CA SER A 174 12.18 18.81 6.02
C SER A 174 11.02 18.58 5.05
N TYR A 175 10.45 17.39 5.07
CA TYR A 175 9.25 17.08 4.31
C TYR A 175 8.01 17.65 5.01
N ALA A 176 7.26 18.49 4.29
CA ALA A 176 6.02 19.11 4.76
C ALA A 176 4.89 18.82 3.77
N PRO A 177 3.93 17.93 4.09
CA PRO A 177 2.77 17.69 3.23
C PRO A 177 1.77 18.85 3.33
N ILE A 178 0.83 18.91 2.39
CA ILE A 178 -0.34 19.78 2.49
C ILE A 178 -1.21 19.41 3.70
N GLU A 179 -2.03 20.36 4.14
CA GLU A 179 -2.99 20.19 5.24
C GLU A 179 -3.99 19.04 5.00
N GLU A 180 -4.45 18.40 6.07
CA GLU A 180 -5.38 17.25 6.01
C GLU A 180 -6.68 17.57 5.25
N SER A 181 -7.21 18.77 5.41
CA SER A 181 -8.38 19.26 4.67
C SER A 181 -8.13 19.32 3.16
N GLU A 182 -6.94 19.74 2.74
CA GLU A 182 -6.55 19.76 1.33
C GLU A 182 -6.45 18.34 0.76
N LYS A 183 -5.86 17.41 1.53
CA LYS A 183 -5.84 15.98 1.16
C LYS A 183 -7.25 15.46 0.93
N PHE A 184 -8.20 15.82 1.79
CA PHE A 184 -9.59 15.38 1.67
C PHE A 184 -10.28 15.94 0.42
N ARG A 185 -10.11 17.23 0.15
CA ARG A 185 -10.70 17.87 -1.05
C ARG A 185 -10.20 17.23 -2.35
N ILE A 186 -8.95 16.75 -2.36
CA ILE A 186 -8.37 16.04 -3.50
C ILE A 186 -8.90 14.61 -3.57
N GLU A 187 -8.81 13.84 -2.48
CA GLU A 187 -9.22 12.43 -2.48
C GLU A 187 -10.72 12.28 -2.79
N TYR A 188 -11.56 13.16 -2.27
CA TYR A 188 -13.01 13.13 -2.41
C TYR A 188 -13.55 14.12 -3.44
N TRP A 189 -12.72 14.54 -4.41
CA TRP A 189 -13.13 15.46 -5.45
C TRP A 189 -14.26 14.89 -6.32
N ALA A 190 -15.39 15.60 -6.40
CA ALA A 190 -16.61 15.12 -7.06
C ALA A 190 -16.45 14.85 -8.57
N LEU A 191 -15.61 15.62 -9.27
CA LEU A 191 -15.35 15.40 -10.69
C LEU A 191 -14.54 14.12 -10.93
N GLU A 192 -13.61 13.80 -10.05
CA GLU A 192 -12.87 12.55 -10.12
C GLU A 192 -13.77 11.35 -9.78
N GLU A 193 -14.63 11.50 -8.77
CA GLU A 193 -15.66 10.51 -8.46
C GLU A 193 -16.58 10.23 -9.68
N ALA A 194 -16.96 11.27 -10.42
CA ALA A 194 -17.75 11.11 -11.64
C ALA A 194 -17.01 10.34 -12.74
N LYS A 195 -15.67 10.47 -12.84
CA LYS A 195 -14.87 9.64 -13.76
C LYS A 195 -14.85 8.18 -13.31
N LEU A 196 -14.66 7.93 -12.02
CA LEU A 196 -14.65 6.57 -11.45
C LEU A 196 -15.98 5.85 -11.69
N ARG A 197 -17.12 6.53 -11.52
CA ARG A 197 -18.46 5.97 -11.78
C ARG A 197 -18.74 5.65 -13.24
N ARG A 198 -18.03 6.29 -14.18
CA ARG A 198 -18.15 6.02 -15.63
C ARG A 198 -17.27 4.86 -16.09
N MET A 199 -16.42 4.32 -15.23
CA MET A 199 -15.62 3.15 -15.59
C MET A 199 -16.53 1.95 -15.85
N PRO A 200 -16.17 1.07 -16.82
CA PRO A 200 -16.87 -0.19 -17.01
C PRO A 200 -16.89 -1.01 -15.70
N PRO A 201 -17.95 -1.82 -15.48
CA PRO A 201 -17.97 -2.73 -14.35
C PRO A 201 -16.78 -3.70 -14.45
N PRO A 202 -16.27 -4.20 -13.30
CA PRO A 202 -15.24 -5.23 -13.30
C PRO A 202 -15.69 -6.46 -14.08
N LYS A 203 -14.74 -7.17 -14.70
CA LYS A 203 -15.02 -8.44 -15.35
C LYS A 203 -15.47 -9.50 -14.32
N PRO A 204 -16.20 -10.56 -14.72
CA PRO A 204 -16.79 -11.52 -13.78
C PRO A 204 -15.80 -12.21 -12.84
N LEU A 205 -14.56 -12.42 -13.27
CA LEU A 205 -13.50 -13.10 -12.51
C LEU A 205 -12.42 -12.15 -11.99
N ALA A 206 -12.61 -10.82 -12.11
CA ALA A 206 -11.65 -9.86 -11.59
C ALA A 206 -11.35 -10.15 -10.11
N THR A 207 -10.07 -10.05 -9.71
CA THR A 207 -9.55 -10.28 -8.35
C THR A 207 -9.65 -11.72 -7.82
N ARG A 208 -10.16 -12.66 -8.62
CA ARG A 208 -10.25 -14.08 -8.24
C ARG A 208 -8.92 -14.80 -8.43
N VAL A 209 -8.68 -15.78 -7.57
CA VAL A 209 -7.51 -16.67 -7.68
C VAL A 209 -8.00 -18.02 -8.16
N ALA A 210 -7.36 -18.56 -9.18
CA ALA A 210 -7.64 -19.88 -9.71
C ALA A 210 -6.34 -20.66 -9.92
N LEU A 211 -6.36 -21.95 -9.58
CA LEU A 211 -5.29 -22.89 -9.87
C LEU A 211 -5.77 -23.85 -10.96
N VAL A 212 -5.01 -23.94 -12.05
CA VAL A 212 -5.32 -24.85 -13.17
C VAL A 212 -4.22 -25.88 -13.30
N THR A 213 -4.54 -27.14 -13.02
CA THR A 213 -3.63 -28.26 -13.26
C THR A 213 -3.65 -28.66 -14.74
N GLY A 214 -2.53 -29.15 -15.28
CA GLY A 214 -2.45 -29.52 -16.70
C GLY A 214 -2.57 -28.35 -17.68
N ALA A 215 -2.26 -27.11 -17.26
CA ALA A 215 -2.44 -25.90 -18.06
C ALA A 215 -1.46 -25.73 -19.25
N GLY A 216 -0.53 -26.67 -19.46
CA GLY A 216 0.49 -26.58 -20.51
C GLY A 216 -0.04 -26.79 -21.94
N SER A 217 -1.15 -27.52 -22.11
CA SER A 217 -1.70 -27.83 -23.44
C SER A 217 -3.22 -28.04 -23.40
N GLY A 218 -3.82 -28.26 -24.58
CA GLY A 218 -5.23 -28.67 -24.73
C GLY A 218 -6.23 -27.81 -23.97
N ILE A 219 -7.11 -28.49 -23.22
CA ILE A 219 -8.22 -27.90 -22.46
C ILE A 219 -7.70 -27.04 -21.31
N GLY A 220 -6.70 -27.52 -20.55
CA GLY A 220 -6.15 -26.78 -19.40
C GLY A 220 -5.60 -25.42 -19.81
N ARG A 221 -4.87 -25.35 -20.93
CA ARG A 221 -4.37 -24.08 -21.49
C ARG A 221 -5.49 -23.14 -21.93
N ALA A 222 -6.55 -23.67 -22.54
CA ALA A 222 -7.70 -22.89 -22.96
C ALA A 222 -8.46 -22.31 -21.74
N ILE A 223 -8.63 -23.10 -20.68
CA ILE A 223 -9.22 -22.66 -19.41
C ILE A 223 -8.38 -21.55 -18.80
N ALA A 224 -7.06 -21.74 -18.66
CA ALA A 224 -6.18 -20.72 -18.08
C ALA A 224 -6.25 -19.39 -18.84
N ARG A 225 -6.24 -19.42 -20.18
CA ARG A 225 -6.41 -18.22 -21.01
C ARG A 225 -7.78 -17.56 -20.84
N ARG A 226 -8.86 -18.36 -20.74
CA ARG A 226 -10.22 -17.84 -20.55
C ARG A 226 -10.37 -17.18 -19.18
N LEU A 227 -9.81 -17.78 -18.13
CA LEU A 227 -9.82 -17.21 -16.78
C LEU A 227 -9.15 -15.83 -16.76
N VAL A 228 -7.94 -15.72 -17.34
CA VAL A 228 -7.22 -14.43 -17.48
C VAL A 228 -8.00 -13.43 -18.34
N ALA A 229 -8.70 -13.88 -19.38
CA ALA A 229 -9.49 -12.99 -20.22
C ALA A 229 -10.71 -12.41 -19.50
N GLU A 230 -11.29 -13.15 -18.55
CA GLU A 230 -12.50 -12.80 -17.78
C GLU A 230 -12.18 -12.16 -16.41
N GLY A 231 -10.89 -11.94 -16.09
CA GLY A 231 -10.45 -11.33 -14.84
C GLY A 231 -8.94 -11.19 -14.75
#